data_AF-A0A7S2ZED9-F1
#
_entry.id   AF-A0A7S2ZED9-F1
#
_cell.length_a   1.000
_cell.length_b   1.000
_cell.length_c   1.000
_cell.angle_alpha   90.00
_cell.angle_beta   90.00
_cell.angle_gamma   90.00
#
_symmetry.space_group_name_H-M   'P 1'
#
loop_
_entity.id
_entity.type
_entity.pdbx_description
1 polymer ?
#
loop_
_entity_poly.entity_id
_entity_poly.type
_entity_poly.pdbx_seq_one_letter_code
_entity_poly.pdbx_strand_id
1 'polypeptide(L)'
;MTAATGFGSMVGFCCGMFAKRAGSAAAITLGGIVTLFQLAAWGGYISVNWDKISADTVRTFDFDKSGKLDHGDVSFAMKETVSVLSSNMGVSGAGFAAGFALGLRK
;
A
#
# COMPACT_ATOMS: atom_id res chain seq x y z
N MET A 1 30.66 -14.80 1.45
CA MET A 1 29.33 -14.65 2.08
C MET A 1 28.66 -13.30 1.76
N THR A 2 28.90 -12.67 0.60
CA THR A 2 28.43 -11.30 0.29
C THR A 2 27.43 -11.18 -0.89
N ALA A 3 27.29 -12.21 -1.74
CA ALA A 3 26.46 -12.11 -2.95
C ALA A 3 24.95 -12.18 -2.67
N ALA A 4 24.51 -13.04 -1.74
CA ALA A 4 23.08 -13.24 -1.43
C ALA A 4 22.43 -11.99 -0.79
N THR A 5 23.19 -11.24 0.01
CA THR A 5 22.73 -10.02 0.68
C THR A 5 22.59 -8.84 -0.30
N GLY A 6 23.45 -8.75 -1.32
CA GLY A 6 23.38 -7.74 -2.36
C GLY A 6 22.18 -7.93 -3.29
N PHE A 7 21.94 -9.18 -3.72
CA PHE A 7 20.78 -9.51 -4.56
C PHE A 7 19.45 -9.26 -3.84
N GLY A 8 19.34 -9.66 -2.57
CA GLY A 8 18.16 -9.38 -1.75
C GLY A 8 17.86 -7.88 -1.66
N SER A 9 18.88 -7.06 -1.42
CA SER A 9 18.74 -5.60 -1.32
C SER A 9 18.31 -4.94 -2.64
N MET A 10 18.81 -5.40 -3.78
CA MET A 10 18.45 -4.86 -5.09
C MET A 10 17.01 -5.20 -5.48
N VAL A 11 16.59 -6.44 -5.24
CA VAL A 11 15.20 -6.88 -5.46
C VAL A 11 14.25 -6.15 -4.51
N GLY A 12 14.63 -6.00 -3.23
CA GLY A 12 13.90 -5.21 -2.25
C GLY A 12 13.73 -3.77 -2.70
N PHE A 13 14.81 -3.11 -3.14
CA PHE A 13 14.77 -1.73 -3.63
C PHE A 13 13.86 -1.56 -4.86
N CYS A 14 13.93 -2.50 -5.81
CA CYS A 14 13.05 -2.52 -6.97
C CYS A 14 11.57 -2.63 -6.54
N CYS A 15 11.25 -3.60 -5.68
CA CYS A 15 9.90 -3.75 -5.13
C CYS A 15 9.42 -2.51 -4.39
N GLY A 16 10.28 -1.84 -3.62
CA GLY A 16 9.95 -0.61 -2.89
C GLY A 16 9.61 0.56 -3.82
N MET A 17 10.38 0.75 -4.89
CA MET A 17 10.07 1.77 -5.90
C MET A 17 8.77 1.47 -6.65
N PHE A 18 8.51 0.21 -7.00
CA PHE A 18 7.26 -0.19 -7.64
C PHE A 18 6.05 0.06 -6.73
N ALA A 19 6.14 -0.32 -5.45
CA ALA A 19 5.10 -0.05 -4.47
C ALA A 19 4.80 1.45 -4.33
N LYS A 20 5.84 2.29 -4.31
CA LYS A 20 5.68 3.76 -4.26
C LYS A 20 5.00 4.31 -5.51
N ARG A 21 5.42 3.85 -6.70
CA ARG A 21 4.86 4.33 -7.98
C ARG A 21 3.42 3.86 -8.17
N ALA A 22 3.12 2.62 -7.83
CA ALA A 22 1.77 2.06 -7.84
C ALA A 22 0.87 2.79 -6.84
N GLY A 23 1.36 3.03 -5.61
CA GLY A 23 0.63 3.79 -4.59
C GLY A 23 0.36 5.24 -5.02
N SER A 24 1.34 5.90 -5.64
CA SER A 24 1.17 7.26 -6.16
C SER A 24 0.17 7.31 -7.33
N ALA A 25 0.21 6.34 -8.24
CA ALA A 25 -0.77 6.24 -9.32
C ALA A 25 -2.19 6.03 -8.77
N ALA A 26 -2.36 5.10 -7.84
CA ALA A 26 -3.63 4.85 -7.17
C ALA A 26 -4.15 6.10 -6.45
N ALA A 27 -3.29 6.82 -5.73
CA ALA A 27 -3.67 8.06 -5.04
C ALA A 27 -4.13 9.16 -6.01
N ILE A 28 -3.42 9.34 -7.14
CA ILE A 28 -3.80 10.31 -8.17
C ILE A 28 -5.14 9.92 -8.80
N THR A 29 -5.34 8.65 -9.14
CA THR A 29 -6.58 8.18 -9.76
C THR A 29 -7.77 8.34 -8.82
N LEU A 30 -7.64 7.90 -7.56
CA LEU A 30 -8.70 8.05 -6.56
C LEU A 30 -9.02 9.52 -6.28
N GLY A 31 -7.99 10.36 -6.11
CA GLY A 31 -8.17 11.81 -5.92
C GLY A 31 -8.81 12.49 -7.14
N GLY A 32 -8.43 12.07 -8.35
CA GLY A 32 -9.03 12.55 -9.60
C GLY A 32 -10.50 12.19 -9.74
N ILE A 33 -10.86 10.93 -9.44
CA ILE A 33 -12.26 10.47 -9.44
C ILE A 33 -13.08 11.29 -8.45
N VAL A 34 -12.58 11.46 -7.23
CA VAL A 34 -13.25 12.26 -6.18
C VAL A 34 -13.44 13.69 -6.68
N THR A 35 -12.38 14.35 -7.15
CA THR A 35 -12.42 15.74 -7.67
C THR A 35 -13.48 15.91 -8.77
N LEU A 36 -13.54 14.99 -9.74
CA LEU A 36 -14.58 14.98 -10.78
C LEU A 36 -15.99 14.82 -10.19
N PHE A 37 -16.13 13.98 -9.16
CA PHE A 37 -17.38 13.77 -8.44
C PHE A 37 -17.83 15.02 -7.67
N GLN A 38 -16.92 15.78 -7.05
CA GLN A 38 -17.25 17.07 -6.43
C GLN A 38 -17.73 18.11 -7.46
N LEU A 39 -17.13 18.16 -8.66
CA LEU A 39 -17.56 19.05 -9.73
C LEU A 39 -18.98 18.70 -10.21
N ALA A 40 -19.29 17.41 -10.35
CA ALA A 40 -20.63 16.92 -10.71
C ALA A 40 -21.68 17.22 -9.62
N ALA A 41 -21.29 17.14 -8.34
CA ALA A 41 -22.16 17.48 -7.22
C ALA A 41 -22.47 18.99 -7.15
N TRP A 42 -21.47 19.84 -7.43
CA TRP A 42 -21.67 21.30 -7.52
C TRP A 42 -22.62 21.72 -8.65
N GLY A 43 -22.63 20.97 -9.75
CA GLY A 43 -23.59 21.16 -10.86
C GLY A 43 -25.01 20.66 -10.56
N GLY A 44 -25.28 20.12 -9.37
CA GLY A 44 -26.61 19.66 -8.95
C GLY A 44 -27.07 18.33 -9.55
N TYR A 45 -26.18 17.57 -10.19
CA TYR A 45 -26.54 16.36 -10.94
C TYR A 45 -26.59 15.09 -10.08
N ILE A 46 -25.82 14.99 -8.99
CA ILE A 46 -25.70 13.79 -8.15
C ILE A 46 -25.54 14.17 -6.66
N SER A 47 -26.41 13.66 -5.79
CA SER A 47 -26.25 13.75 -4.33
C SER A 47 -25.35 12.60 -3.84
N VAL A 48 -24.15 12.94 -3.37
CA VAL A 48 -23.16 11.97 -2.93
C VAL A 48 -23.45 11.52 -1.50
N ASN A 49 -23.91 10.27 -1.36
CA ASN A 49 -24.24 9.71 -0.06
C ASN A 49 -23.00 9.04 0.57
N TRP A 50 -22.18 9.84 1.25
CA TRP A 50 -20.91 9.43 1.86
C TRP A 50 -21.05 8.32 2.93
N ASP A 51 -22.22 8.21 3.54
CA ASP A 51 -22.50 7.24 4.60
C ASP A 51 -22.43 5.78 4.10
N LYS A 52 -23.03 5.51 2.93
CA LYS A 52 -22.96 4.19 2.28
C LYS A 52 -21.56 3.84 1.80
N ILE A 53 -20.84 4.82 1.24
CA ILE A 53 -19.49 4.62 0.73
C ILE A 53 -18.55 4.23 1.87
N SER A 54 -18.67 4.90 3.03
CA SER A 54 -17.90 4.57 4.23
C SER A 54 -18.20 3.14 4.70
N ALA A 55 -19.48 2.77 4.80
CA ALA A 55 -19.90 1.44 5.24
C ALA A 55 -19.40 0.31 4.32
N ASP A 56 -19.51 0.47 2.99
CA ASP A 56 -19.02 -0.53 2.03
C ASP A 56 -17.49 -0.61 1.99
N THR A 57 -16.80 0.53 2.14
CA THR A 57 -15.33 0.57 2.17
C THR A 57 -14.82 -0.16 3.40
N VAL A 58 -15.35 0.14 4.59
CA VAL A 58 -14.98 -0.55 5.84
C VAL A 58 -15.27 -2.04 5.73
N ARG A 59 -16.43 -2.45 5.21
CA ARG A 59 -16.79 -3.88 5.11
C ARG A 59 -15.94 -4.68 4.13
N THR A 60 -15.44 -4.05 3.06
CA THR A 60 -14.70 -4.74 1.99
C THR A 60 -13.20 -4.79 2.26
N PHE A 61 -12.66 -3.76 2.92
CA PHE A 61 -11.22 -3.61 3.13
C PHE A 61 -10.77 -3.93 4.57
N ASP A 62 -11.67 -4.24 5.50
CA ASP A 62 -11.33 -4.72 6.85
C ASP A 62 -10.78 -6.16 6.81
N PHE A 63 -9.50 -6.27 6.47
CA PHE A 63 -8.76 -7.54 6.41
C PHE A 63 -8.41 -8.08 7.81
N ASP A 64 -8.42 -7.23 8.85
CA ASP A 64 -8.04 -7.58 10.23
C ASP A 64 -9.25 -7.93 11.13
N LYS A 65 -10.49 -7.81 10.62
CA LYS A 65 -11.73 -7.90 11.43
C LYS A 65 -11.72 -6.94 12.63
N SER A 66 -10.97 -5.83 12.53
CA SER A 66 -10.80 -4.85 13.61
C SER A 66 -11.91 -3.78 13.59
N GLY A 67 -12.72 -3.75 12.53
CA GLY A 67 -13.80 -2.80 12.30
C GLY A 67 -13.31 -1.41 11.89
N LYS A 68 -12.02 -1.21 11.63
CA LYS A 68 -11.42 0.08 11.26
C LYS A 68 -10.31 -0.10 10.24
N LEU A 69 -10.43 0.59 9.11
CA LEU A 69 -9.34 0.76 8.14
C LEU A 69 -8.33 1.76 8.67
N ASP A 70 -7.26 1.27 9.28
CA ASP A 70 -6.20 2.12 9.80
C ASP A 70 -4.89 1.98 9.02
N HIS A 71 -4.03 3.00 9.13
CA HIS A 71 -2.65 2.95 8.64
C HIS A 71 -1.86 1.77 9.24
N GLY A 72 -2.29 1.29 10.41
CA GLY A 72 -1.82 0.07 11.06
C GLY A 72 -1.95 -1.18 10.19
N ASP A 73 -3.07 -1.38 9.47
CA ASP A 73 -3.33 -2.61 8.70
C ASP A 73 -2.45 -2.72 7.47
N VAL A 74 -2.26 -1.60 6.76
CA VAL A 74 -1.38 -1.55 5.59
C VAL A 74 0.08 -1.78 6.01
N SER A 75 0.47 -1.19 7.14
CA SER A 75 1.82 -1.36 7.69
C SER A 75 2.04 -2.77 8.26
N PHE A 76 1.00 -3.37 8.83
CA PHE A 76 1.01 -4.76 9.34
C PHE A 76 1.07 -5.77 8.19
N ALA A 77 0.22 -5.64 7.16
CA ALA A 77 0.26 -6.49 5.97
C ALA A 77 1.59 -6.38 5.22
N MET A 78 2.14 -5.17 5.10
CA MET A 78 3.49 -4.97 4.55
C MET A 78 4.57 -5.62 5.42
N LYS A 79 4.51 -5.45 6.75
CA LYS A 79 5.46 -6.08 7.68
C LYS A 79 5.36 -7.59 7.66
N GLU A 80 4.16 -8.16 7.63
CA GLU A 80 3.94 -9.60 7.59
C GLU A 80 4.43 -10.18 6.26
N THR A 81 4.13 -9.52 5.14
CA THR A 81 4.63 -9.92 3.81
C THR A 81 6.17 -9.90 3.78
N VAL A 82 6.79 -8.81 4.26
CA VAL A 82 8.26 -8.70 4.33
C VAL A 82 8.85 -9.71 5.30
N SER A 83 8.19 -10.00 6.42
CA SER A 83 8.59 -11.00 7.41
C SER A 83 8.54 -12.41 6.84
N VAL A 84 7.45 -12.80 6.17
CA VAL A 84 7.28 -14.11 5.53
C VAL A 84 8.29 -14.32 4.41
N LEU A 85 8.51 -13.32 3.56
CA LEU A 85 9.54 -13.36 2.51
C LEU A 85 10.95 -13.47 3.11
N SER A 86 11.19 -12.77 4.22
CA SER A 86 12.49 -12.75 4.90
C SER A 86 12.79 -14.05 5.65
N SER A 87 11.79 -14.66 6.29
CA SER A 87 11.93 -15.92 7.03
C SER A 87 12.16 -17.12 6.10
N ASN A 88 11.62 -17.11 4.89
CA ASN A 88 11.88 -18.15 3.89
C ASN A 88 13.25 -18.02 3.21
N MET A 89 13.89 -16.85 3.29
CA MET A 89 15.21 -16.58 2.73
C MET A 89 16.23 -16.35 3.85
N GLY A 90 16.69 -17.43 4.50
CA GLY A 90 17.46 -17.46 5.76
C GLY A 90 18.72 -16.58 5.92
N VAL A 91 19.11 -15.75 4.94
CA VAL A 91 20.13 -14.68 5.05
C VAL A 91 19.80 -13.44 4.17
N SER A 92 19.01 -13.59 3.08
CA SER A 92 18.64 -12.47 2.18
C SER A 92 17.48 -11.61 2.67
N GLY A 93 16.72 -12.05 3.67
CA GLY A 93 15.55 -11.32 4.18
C GLY A 93 15.85 -9.92 4.72
N ALA A 94 16.91 -9.79 5.52
CA ALA A 94 17.33 -8.49 6.07
C ALA A 94 17.78 -7.51 4.97
N GLY A 95 18.47 -8.01 3.94
CA GLY A 95 18.84 -7.21 2.77
C GLY A 95 17.62 -6.77 1.96
N PHE A 96 16.70 -7.69 1.71
CA PHE A 96 15.43 -7.40 1.03
C PHE A 96 14.59 -6.36 1.78
N ALA A 97 14.39 -6.53 3.09
CA ALA A 97 13.64 -5.58 3.92
C ALA A 97 14.30 -4.18 3.93
N ALA A 98 15.63 -4.13 4.06
CA ALA A 98 16.38 -2.87 4.03
C ALA A 98 16.30 -2.18 2.66
N GLY A 99 16.48 -2.94 1.58
CA GLY A 99 16.32 -2.45 0.20
C GLY A 99 14.91 -1.93 -0.06
N PHE A 100 13.89 -2.67 0.37
CA PHE A 100 12.48 -2.30 0.23
C PHE A 100 12.13 -1.01 0.97
N ALA A 101 12.56 -0.88 2.23
CA ALA A 101 12.37 0.35 3.00
C ALA A 101 13.07 1.55 2.35
N LEU A 102 14.29 1.38 1.81
CA LEU A 102 15.00 2.42 1.07
C LEU A 102 14.29 2.79 -0.24
N GLY A 103 13.76 1.81 -0.97
CA GLY A 103 13.01 2.01 -2.22
C GLY A 103 11.66 2.70 -2.00
N LEU A 104 11.01 2.49 -0.85
CA LEU A 104 9.80 3.23 -0.46
C LEU A 104 10.10 4.68 -0.07
N ARG A 105 11.26 4.95 0.54
CA ARG A 105 11.65 6.32 0.92
C ARG A 105 12.03 7.18 -0.29
N LYS A 106 12.74 6.62 -1.27
CA LYS A 106 13.22 7.35 -2.46
C LYS A 106 12.10 7.64 -3.43
#